data_AF-A0A2T3FJY5-F1
#
_entry.id   AF-A0A2T3FJY5-F1
#
_cell.length_a   1.000
_cell.length_b   1.000
_cell.length_c   1.000
_cell.angle_alpha   90.00
_cell.angle_beta   90.00
_cell.angle_gamma   90.00
#
_symmetry.space_group_name_H-M   'P 1'
#
loop_
_entity.id
_entity.type
_entity.pdbx_description
1 polymer ?
#
loop_
_entity_poly.entity_id
_entity_poly.type
_entity_poly.pdbx_seq_one_letter_code
_entity_poly.pdbx_strand_id
1 'polypeptide(L)' 'MKLGKLEVKELVDDSSINESYKILRTNLLYTSNLKVVSLTSTIANEGKTTTAYYLAKSYVELGKKFY' A
#
# COMPACT_ATOMS: atom_id res chain seq x y z
N MET A 1 12.12 19.59 35.58
CA MET A 1 11.54 18.31 35.12
C MET A 1 11.30 18.44 33.62
N LYS A 2 12.21 17.88 32.79
CA LYS A 2 12.21 18.06 31.34
C LYS A 2 11.31 16.97 30.76
N LEU A 3 10.14 17.32 30.20
CA LEU A 3 9.36 16.37 29.41
C LEU A 3 10.26 15.89 28.27
N GLY A 4 10.52 14.58 28.24
CA GLY A 4 11.27 13.94 27.17
C GLY A 4 10.60 14.26 25.85
N LYS A 5 11.37 14.82 24.92
CA LYS A 5 10.97 15.02 23.54
C LYS A 5 10.64 13.64 22.99
N LEU A 6 9.35 13.32 22.92
CA LEU A 6 8.88 12.14 22.20
C LEU A 6 9.18 12.46 20.73
N GLU A 7 10.35 12.04 20.25
CA GLU A 7 10.60 11.98 18.83
C GLU A 7 9.60 10.96 18.29
N VAL A 8 8.47 11.49 17.81
CA VAL A 8 7.69 10.80 16.80
C VAL A 8 8.68 10.62 15.66
N LYS A 9 9.36 9.47 15.66
CA LYS A 9 10.06 8.99 14.48
C LYS A 9 8.97 8.95 13.44
N GLU A 10 8.91 9.96 12.57
CA GLU A 10 8.18 9.86 11.33
C GLU A 10 8.53 8.47 10.82
N LEU A 11 7.55 7.58 10.84
CA LEU A 11 7.66 6.29 10.19
C LEU A 11 8.17 6.67 8.82
N VAL A 12 9.44 6.36 8.56
CA VAL A 12 10.13 6.74 7.34
C VAL A 12 9.13 6.47 6.24
N ASP A 13 8.62 7.55 5.64
CA ASP A 13 7.75 7.44 4.49
C ASP A 13 8.69 6.92 3.43
N ASP A 14 8.84 5.59 3.40
CA ASP A 14 9.84 4.92 2.60
C ASP A 14 9.33 5.08 1.18
N SER A 15 9.71 6.22 0.58
CA SER A 15 9.15 6.75 -0.65
C SER A 15 9.26 5.70 -1.75
N SER A 16 10.30 4.87 -1.67
CA SER A 16 10.53 3.68 -2.50
C SER A 16 9.40 2.65 -2.43
N ILE A 17 8.92 2.32 -1.22
CA ILE A 17 7.84 1.36 -0.98
C ILE A 17 6.51 1.94 -1.45
N ASN A 18 6.20 3.18 -1.10
CA ASN A 18 4.98 3.83 -1.56
C ASN A 18 4.93 3.95 -3.09
N GLU A 19 6.04 4.31 -3.72
CA GLU A 19 6.11 4.42 -5.17
C GLU A 19 5.95 3.05 -5.85
N SER A 20 6.49 1.98 -5.23
CA SER A 20 6.28 0.61 -5.72
C SER A 20 4.79 0.23 -5.77
N TYR A 21 4.00 0.63 -4.77
CA TYR A 21 2.54 0.41 -4.80
C TYR A 21 1.82 1.26 -5.85
N LYS A 22 2.26 2.52 -6.07
CA LYS A 22 1.71 3.37 -7.13
C LYS A 22 2.02 2.83 -8.52
N ILE A 23 3.20 2.27 -8.73
CA ILE A 23 3.58 1.58 -9.98
C ILE A 23 2.67 0.36 -10.20
N LEU A 24 2.53 -0.52 -9.19
CA LEU A 24 1.65 -1.68 -9.28
C LEU A 24 0.20 -1.30 -9.59
N ARG A 25 -0.34 -0.29 -8.89
CA ARG A 25 -1.67 0.29 -9.15
C ARG A 25 -1.80 0.75 -10.60
N THR A 26 -0.80 1.46 -11.12
CA THR A 26 -0.82 1.97 -12.50
C THR A 26 -0.86 0.82 -13.50
N ASN A 27 -0.05 -0.22 -13.31
CA ASN A 27 -0.08 -1.40 -14.17
C ASN A 27 -1.46 -2.07 -14.19
N LEU A 28 -2.10 -2.18 -13.02
CA LEU A 28 -3.44 -2.73 -12.88
C LEU A 28 -4.52 -1.83 -13.52
N LEU A 29 -4.37 -0.50 -13.46
CA LEU A 29 -5.30 0.44 -14.13
C LEU A 29 -5.30 0.29 -15.66
N TYR A 30 -4.18 -0.10 -16.25
CA TYR A 30 -4.08 -0.36 -17.69
C TYR A 30 -4.48 -1.80 -18.08
N THR A 31 -4.92 -2.62 -17.12
CA THR A 31 -5.52 -3.93 -17.41
C THR A 31 -7.00 -3.75 -17.76
N SER A 32 -7.41 -4.21 -18.95
CA SER A 32 -8.79 -4.03 -19.43
C SER A 32 -9.81 -4.81 -18.59
N ASN A 33 -10.96 -4.18 -18.31
CA ASN A 33 -12.09 -4.77 -17.58
C ASN A 33 -11.77 -5.31 -16.17
N LEU A 34 -10.72 -4.80 -15.51
CA LEU A 34 -10.36 -5.19 -14.15
C LEU A 34 -11.39 -4.66 -13.14
N LYS A 35 -12.08 -5.57 -12.44
CA LYS A 35 -13.07 -5.25 -11.39
C LYS A 35 -12.71 -5.81 -10.02
N VAL A 36 -12.09 -7.00 -9.99
CA VAL A 36 -11.75 -7.74 -8.78
C VAL A 36 -10.32 -8.24 -8.91
N VAL A 37 -9.52 -8.09 -7.86
CA VAL A 37 -8.14 -8.59 -7.77
C VAL A 37 -8.06 -9.54 -6.58
N SER A 38 -7.64 -10.77 -6.82
CA SER A 38 -7.31 -11.72 -5.75
C SER A 38 -5.80 -11.70 -5.50
N LEU A 39 -5.39 -11.62 -4.25
CA LEU A 39 -3.99 -11.64 -3.83
C LEU A 39 -3.72 -12.93 -3.05
N THR A 40 -2.73 -13.69 -3.50
CA THR A 40 -2.28 -14.93 -2.85
C THR A 40 -0.76 -14.93 -2.72
N SER A 41 -0.24 -15.87 -1.94
CA SER A 41 1.17 -16.07 -1.71
C SER A 41 1.49 -17.56 -1.74
N THR A 42 2.74 -17.92 -2.00
CA THR A 42 3.17 -19.32 -2.07
C THR A 42 3.21 -19.94 -0.68
N ILE A 43 3.59 -19.15 0.33
CA ILE A 43 3.64 -19.57 1.74
C ILE A 43 3.02 -18.52 2.67
N ALA A 44 2.87 -18.86 3.95
CA ALA A 44 2.43 -17.92 4.97
C ALA A 44 3.47 -16.80 5.18
N ASN A 45 3.00 -15.63 5.64
CA ASN A 45 3.84 -14.49 6.02
C ASN A 45 4.68 -13.81 4.91
N GLU A 46 4.35 -13.97 3.62
CA GLU A 46 5.01 -13.24 2.52
C GLU A 46 4.45 -11.82 2.29
N GLY A 47 3.72 -11.27 3.27
CA GLY A 47 3.24 -9.90 3.16
C GLY A 47 1.98 -9.68 2.31
N LYS A 48 1.28 -10.73 1.86
CA LYS A 48 0.03 -10.60 1.07
C LYS A 48 -1.00 -9.63 1.66
N THR A 49 -1.19 -9.64 2.99
CA THR A 49 -2.10 -8.72 3.69
C THR A 49 -1.61 -7.29 3.64
N THR A 50 -0.30 -7.08 3.84
CA THR A 50 0.35 -5.77 3.74
C THR A 50 0.23 -5.22 2.32
N THR A 51 0.52 -6.05 1.31
CA THR A 51 0.39 -5.68 -0.10
C THR A 51 -1.06 -5.33 -0.44
N ALA A 52 -2.03 -6.12 0.01
CA ALA A 52 -3.45 -5.82 -0.21
C ALA A 52 -3.85 -4.46 0.37
N TYR A 53 -3.46 -4.18 1.60
CA TYR A 53 -3.77 -2.93 2.28
C TYR A 53 -3.16 -1.72 1.58
N TYR A 54 -1.87 -1.74 1.27
CA TYR A 54 -1.21 -0.59 0.65
C TYR A 54 -1.60 -0.41 -0.83
N LEU A 55 -1.89 -1.50 -1.55
CA LEU A 55 -2.48 -1.40 -2.88
C LEU A 55 -3.86 -0.71 -2.80
N ALA A 56 -4.74 -1.16 -1.90
CA ALA A 56 -6.05 -0.53 -1.69
C ALA A 56 -5.92 0.95 -1.30
N LYS A 57 -5.03 1.29 -0.36
CA LYS A 57 -4.71 2.67 0.04
C LYS A 57 -4.33 3.52 -1.18
N SER A 58 -3.47 3.00 -2.05
CA SER A 58 -3.04 3.72 -3.27
C SER A 58 -4.20 3.98 -4.25
N TYR A 59 -5.23 3.12 -4.30
CA TYR A 59 -6.44 3.37 -5.10
C TYR A 59 -7.33 4.45 -4.45
N VAL A 60 -7.47 4.43 -3.12
CA VAL A 60 -8.22 5.44 -2.37
C VAL A 60 -7.58 6.83 -2.51
N GLU A 61 -6.24 6.92 -2.53
CA GLU A 61 -5.51 8.16 -2.79
C GLU A 61 -5.80 8.76 -4.18
N LEU A 62 -6.20 7.95 -5.17
CA LEU A 62 -6.70 8.43 -6.47
C LEU A 62 -8.19 8.81 -6.45
N GLY A 63 -8.85 8.73 -5.30
CA GLY A 63 -10.29 8.96 -5.14
C GLY A 63 -11.17 7.79 -5.58
N LYS A 64 -10.60 6.60 -5.81
CA LYS A 64 -11.39 5.40 -6.15
C LYS A 64 -11.89 4.71 -4.89
N LYS A 65 -13.15 4.27 -4.91
CA LYS A 65 -13.71 3.41 -3.85
C LYS A 65 -13.11 2.01 -3.97
N PHE A 66 -12.68 1.45 -2.86
CA PHE A 66 -12.11 0.10 -2.75
C PHE A 66 -12.85 -0.65 -1.64
N TYR A 67 -13.18 -1.91 -1.85
CA TYR A 67 -13.93 -2.76 -0.93
C TYR A 67 -13.25 -4.12 -0.79
#